data_AF-A0A6P6MZ36-F1
#
_entry.id   AF-A0A6P6MZ36-F1
#
_cell.length_a   1.000
_cell.length_b   1.000
_cell.length_c   1.000
_cell.angle_alpha   90.00
_cell.angle_beta   90.00
_cell.angle_gamma   90.00
#
_symmetry.space_group_name_H-M   'P 1'
#
loop_
_entity.id
_entity.type
_entity.pdbx_description
1 polymer ?
#
loop_
_entity_poly.entity_id
_entity_poly.type
_entity_poly.pdbx_seq_one_letter_code
_entity_poly.pdbx_strand_id
1 'polypeptide(L)'
;MEDGKPVWAPHPTDGFQLGIIVDIGADALTIEPLNQRGKTFLAPISQVFPAEDDVNKHVEDNCSLMYLNEGTLLNNIRVRYSKDLIYTSVANILIAVNPYFDIPKLYSPETIKSYQGRSLGTLPPHVFAVADKAYRDMRVLKMSQSIIVSGESGAGKTENTKFVLRYLTTSYGTCQDIDERIVEANPLLEAFGNAKTVRNNNSSRFGKFVEIHFNEKNAVVGGFVSHYLLEKSRICMQSAEERNYHIFYRLCAGASEDVRNMLHLNSPDNFRYLNRGCTRYFANKDSDKQIMQNRKSPEDHKHGKVGALKDPLLDDLGDFNRMVVAMKKIGLDDTEKLNLFRVVSGVLHLGNIDFEETGSTSGGCILKNQTSQTLEYCAELLGLDQDDLRVSLTTRVMLTTAGGAKGTVIK
;
A
#
# COMPACT_ATOMS: atom_id res chain seq x y z
N MET A 1 16.87 26.91 -29.31
CA MET A 1 17.36 25.62 -29.83
C MET A 1 18.45 25.96 -30.83
N GLU A 2 19.61 25.34 -30.74
CA GLU A 2 20.69 25.56 -31.71
C GLU A 2 20.40 24.73 -32.97
N ASP A 3 20.58 25.31 -34.15
CA ASP A 3 20.28 24.64 -35.42
C ASP A 3 21.12 23.37 -35.58
N GLY A 4 20.45 22.27 -35.94
CA GLY A 4 21.07 20.97 -36.21
C GLY A 4 21.43 20.13 -34.99
N LYS A 5 21.14 20.58 -33.76
CA LYS A 5 21.33 19.75 -32.55
C LYS A 5 20.19 18.77 -32.32
N PRO A 6 20.48 17.59 -31.74
CA PRO A 6 19.44 16.63 -31.38
C PRO A 6 18.50 17.20 -30.32
N VAL A 7 17.21 16.86 -30.45
CA VAL A 7 16.15 17.21 -29.51
C VAL A 7 15.39 15.97 -29.07
N TRP A 8 14.82 16.01 -27.87
CA TRP A 8 13.84 15.04 -27.40
C TRP A 8 12.47 15.39 -27.96
N ALA A 9 11.84 14.45 -28.65
CA ALA A 9 10.50 14.57 -29.20
C ALA A 9 9.61 13.39 -28.74
N PRO A 10 8.28 13.54 -28.74
CA PRO A 10 7.37 12.53 -28.21
C PRO A 10 7.49 11.18 -28.92
N HIS A 11 7.40 10.10 -28.15
CA HIS A 11 7.32 8.72 -28.64
C HIS A 11 6.20 7.96 -27.91
N PRO A 12 5.28 7.26 -28.61
CA PRO A 12 4.12 6.63 -27.98
C PRO A 12 4.43 5.61 -26.88
N THR A 13 5.56 4.90 -26.96
CA THR A 13 5.92 3.85 -25.99
C THR A 13 7.02 4.26 -25.03
N ASP A 14 7.94 5.12 -25.47
CA ASP A 14 9.18 5.44 -24.73
C ASP A 14 9.08 6.79 -24.03
N GLY A 15 7.95 7.50 -24.20
CA GLY A 15 7.76 8.88 -23.78
C GLY A 15 8.46 9.84 -24.73
N PHE A 16 9.80 9.74 -24.83
CA PHE A 16 10.63 10.57 -25.69
C PHE A 16 11.61 9.75 -26.54
N GLN A 17 11.95 10.28 -27.71
CA GLN A 17 12.99 9.77 -28.61
C GLN A 17 13.84 10.93 -29.14
N LEU A 18 15.07 10.65 -29.57
CA LEU A 18 15.93 11.66 -30.19
C LEU A 18 15.50 11.91 -31.64
N GLY A 19 15.45 13.18 -32.04
CA GLY A 19 15.25 13.61 -33.42
C GLY A 19 15.97 14.91 -33.75
N ILE A 20 15.88 15.33 -35.00
CA ILE A 20 16.40 16.60 -35.51
C ILE A 20 15.21 17.41 -36.04
N ILE A 21 15.21 18.71 -35.80
CA ILE A 21 14.21 19.63 -36.34
C ILE A 21 14.55 19.89 -37.81
N VAL A 22 13.64 19.58 -38.72
CA VAL A 22 13.82 19.79 -40.17
C VAL A 22 13.04 20.98 -40.69
N ASP A 23 11.94 21.36 -40.02
CA ASP A 23 11.13 22.52 -40.38
C ASP A 23 10.42 23.09 -39.14
N ILE A 24 10.17 24.41 -39.15
CA ILE A 24 9.63 25.16 -38.02
C ILE A 24 8.35 25.88 -38.48
N GLY A 25 7.20 25.39 -38.00
CA GLY A 25 5.91 26.05 -38.19
C GLY A 25 5.58 27.03 -37.05
N ALA A 26 4.38 27.63 -37.11
CA ALA A 26 3.93 28.59 -36.09
C ALA A 26 3.74 27.97 -34.70
N ASP A 27 3.13 26.79 -34.62
CA ASP A 27 2.80 26.11 -33.34
C ASP A 27 3.39 24.69 -33.23
N ALA A 28 4.02 24.20 -34.30
CA ALA A 28 4.52 22.83 -34.40
C ALA A 28 5.88 22.77 -35.11
N LEU A 29 6.67 21.78 -34.73
CA LEU A 29 7.97 21.45 -35.31
C LEU A 29 7.85 20.16 -36.10
N THR A 30 8.45 20.12 -37.28
CA THR A 30 8.62 18.88 -38.05
C THR A 30 9.91 18.21 -37.58
N ILE A 31 9.77 17.02 -37.00
CA ILE A 31 10.88 16.27 -36.41
C ILE A 31 11.18 15.02 -37.24
N GLU A 32 12.45 14.80 -37.53
CA GLU A 32 12.98 13.55 -38.08
C GLU A 32 13.67 12.73 -36.96
N PRO A 33 13.15 11.55 -36.56
CA PRO A 33 13.79 10.70 -35.57
C PRO A 33 15.15 10.18 -36.04
N LEU A 34 16.15 10.18 -35.15
CA LEU A 34 17.49 9.66 -35.46
C LEU A 34 17.48 8.16 -35.80
N ASN A 35 16.54 7.40 -35.23
CA ASN A 35 16.41 5.96 -35.45
C ASN A 35 15.61 5.59 -36.71
N GLN A 36 14.89 6.54 -37.32
CA GLN A 36 14.02 6.30 -38.48
C GLN A 36 14.23 7.38 -39.55
N ARG A 37 15.39 7.35 -40.19
CA ARG A 37 15.74 8.30 -41.25
C ARG A 37 14.71 8.30 -42.38
N GLY A 38 14.30 9.48 -42.82
CA GLY A 38 13.32 9.69 -43.88
C GLY A 38 11.85 9.66 -43.44
N LYS A 39 11.55 9.40 -42.16
CA LYS A 39 10.20 9.58 -41.61
C LYS A 39 10.15 10.84 -40.77
N THR A 40 9.19 11.72 -41.06
CA THR A 40 8.95 12.93 -40.28
C THR A 40 7.59 12.87 -39.62
N PHE A 41 7.46 13.55 -38.48
CA PHE A 41 6.19 13.75 -37.81
C PHE A 41 6.14 15.16 -37.21
N LEU A 42 4.93 15.65 -36.99
CA LEU A 42 4.69 16.96 -36.38
C LEU A 42 4.56 16.80 -34.86
N ALA A 43 5.28 17.64 -34.11
CA ALA A 43 5.19 17.72 -32.66
C ALA A 43 4.94 19.17 -32.22
N PRO A 44 4.08 19.43 -31.23
CA PRO A 44 3.92 20.77 -30.66
C PRO A 44 5.23 21.28 -30.08
N ILE A 45 5.51 22.59 -30.21
CA ILE A 45 6.75 23.21 -29.68
C ILE A 45 6.92 22.93 -28.18
N SER A 46 5.81 22.91 -27.43
CA SER A 46 5.79 22.64 -25.98
C SER A 46 6.17 21.21 -25.58
N GLN A 47 6.23 20.28 -26.54
CA GLN A 47 6.56 18.87 -26.30
C GLN A 47 7.95 18.48 -26.85
N VAL A 48 8.71 19.44 -27.36
CA VAL A 48 10.05 19.22 -27.90
C VAL A 48 11.08 19.91 -27.00
N PHE A 49 12.05 19.14 -26.54
CA PHE A 49 13.03 19.60 -25.55
C PHE A 49 14.46 19.50 -26.07
N PRO A 50 15.35 20.43 -25.69
CA PRO A 50 16.77 20.30 -26.02
C PRO A 50 17.38 19.05 -25.35
N ALA A 51 18.23 18.32 -26.09
CA ALA A 51 19.02 17.21 -25.57
C ALA A 51 20.44 17.65 -25.21
N GLU A 52 21.11 16.88 -24.36
CA GLU A 52 22.54 17.02 -24.08
C GLU A 52 23.38 16.59 -25.29
N ASP A 53 24.58 17.15 -25.43
CA ASP A 53 25.50 16.77 -26.51
C ASP A 53 25.96 15.29 -26.37
N ASP A 54 26.15 14.80 -25.13
CA ASP A 54 26.43 13.38 -24.84
C ASP A 54 25.23 12.71 -24.15
N VAL A 55 24.45 11.98 -24.94
CA VAL A 55 23.24 11.27 -24.49
C VAL A 55 23.51 10.03 -23.62
N ASN A 56 24.74 9.51 -23.63
CA ASN A 56 25.14 8.34 -22.85
C ASN A 56 25.77 8.71 -21.50
N LYS A 57 26.11 9.99 -21.31
CA LYS A 57 26.54 10.53 -20.03
C LYS A 57 25.38 10.51 -19.05
N HIS A 58 25.65 10.11 -17.81
CA HIS A 58 24.72 10.27 -16.70
C HIS A 58 25.34 11.13 -15.61
N VAL A 59 24.48 11.78 -14.82
CA VAL A 59 24.88 12.56 -13.65
C VAL A 59 24.17 12.06 -12.40
N GLU A 60 24.80 12.23 -11.26
CA GLU A 60 24.23 11.83 -9.96
C GLU A 60 23.17 12.83 -9.46
N ASP A 61 23.41 14.12 -9.67
CA ASP A 61 22.45 15.20 -9.44
C ASP A 61 22.04 15.84 -10.77
N ASN A 62 20.75 15.82 -11.06
CA ASN A 62 20.19 16.37 -12.29
C ASN A 62 20.42 17.88 -12.42
N CYS A 63 20.72 18.60 -11.33
CA CYS A 63 21.15 20.00 -11.41
C CYS A 63 22.50 20.19 -12.15
N SER A 64 23.24 19.10 -12.42
CA SER A 64 24.48 19.13 -13.20
C SER A 64 24.27 18.98 -14.72
N LEU A 65 23.02 18.80 -15.18
CA LEU A 65 22.69 18.79 -16.60
C LEU A 65 22.75 20.21 -17.17
N MET A 66 23.18 20.37 -18.43
CA MET A 66 23.15 21.66 -19.12
C MET A 66 21.71 22.08 -19.43
N TYR A 67 20.89 21.11 -19.84
CA TYR A 67 19.48 21.27 -20.13
C TYR A 67 18.66 20.39 -19.17
N LEU A 68 18.10 20.98 -18.11
CA LEU A 68 17.19 20.27 -17.22
C LEU A 68 15.74 20.39 -17.71
N ASN A 69 15.20 19.31 -18.27
CA ASN A 69 13.82 19.18 -18.72
C ASN A 69 13.32 17.72 -18.54
N GLU A 70 12.06 17.44 -18.85
CA GLU A 70 11.48 16.10 -18.67
C GLU A 70 12.12 15.03 -19.57
N GLY A 71 12.53 15.38 -20.79
CA GLY A 71 13.23 14.48 -21.71
C GLY A 71 14.64 14.11 -21.22
N THR A 72 15.43 15.09 -20.78
CA THR A 72 16.79 14.82 -20.26
C THR A 72 16.76 14.14 -18.90
N LEU A 73 15.81 14.48 -18.03
CA LEU A 73 15.59 13.79 -16.75
C LEU A 73 15.26 12.30 -16.99
N LEU A 74 14.31 12.02 -17.89
CA LEU A 74 13.93 10.64 -18.22
C LEU A 74 15.13 9.86 -18.78
N ASN A 75 15.90 10.47 -19.69
CA ASN A 75 17.09 9.83 -20.25
C ASN A 75 18.15 9.57 -19.18
N ASN A 76 18.45 10.54 -18.31
CA ASN A 76 19.42 10.37 -17.23
C ASN A 76 19.04 9.19 -16.32
N ILE A 77 17.77 9.11 -15.91
CA ILE A 77 17.26 8.00 -15.09
C ILE A 77 17.35 6.67 -15.86
N ARG A 78 16.99 6.65 -17.15
CA ARG A 78 17.07 5.45 -18.02
C ARG A 78 18.51 4.92 -18.12
N VAL A 79 19.47 5.79 -18.37
CA VAL A 79 20.90 5.42 -18.50
C VAL A 79 21.49 4.98 -17.16
N ARG A 80 21.02 5.55 -16.04
CA ARG A 80 21.42 5.10 -14.69
C ARG A 80 20.82 3.73 -14.36
N TYR A 81 19.54 3.53 -14.69
CA TYR A 81 18.83 2.29 -14.44
C TYR A 81 19.47 1.10 -15.19
N SER A 82 19.96 1.29 -16.42
CA SER A 82 20.68 0.23 -17.15
C SER A 82 22.03 -0.17 -16.55
N LYS A 83 22.53 0.61 -15.57
CA LYS A 83 23.76 0.34 -14.80
C LYS A 83 23.47 -0.02 -13.35
N ASP A 84 22.23 -0.41 -13.03
CA ASP A 84 21.75 -0.73 -11.69
C ASP A 84 21.85 0.45 -10.68
N LEU A 85 21.94 1.68 -11.17
CA LEU A 85 21.98 2.90 -10.34
C LEU A 85 20.56 3.45 -10.14
N ILE A 86 19.86 2.89 -9.16
CA ILE A 86 18.42 3.15 -8.95
C ILE A 86 18.07 4.49 -8.28
N TYR A 87 19.05 5.14 -7.64
CA TYR A 87 18.88 6.39 -6.92
C TYR A 87 19.47 7.55 -7.71
N THR A 88 18.71 8.64 -7.84
CA THR A 88 19.15 9.85 -8.55
C THR A 88 18.67 11.09 -7.81
N SER A 89 19.54 12.08 -7.62
CA SER A 89 19.20 13.32 -6.93
C SER A 89 18.67 14.38 -7.90
N VAL A 90 17.75 15.20 -7.39
CA VAL A 90 17.35 16.48 -7.98
C VAL A 90 17.39 17.49 -6.84
N ALA A 91 18.54 18.14 -6.66
CA ALA A 91 18.83 18.96 -5.48
C ALA A 91 18.56 18.19 -4.17
N ASN A 92 17.53 18.58 -3.41
CA ASN A 92 17.13 17.95 -2.14
C ASN A 92 16.08 16.84 -2.29
N ILE A 93 15.60 16.57 -3.51
CA ILE A 93 14.64 15.50 -3.81
C ILE A 93 15.42 14.25 -4.26
N LEU A 94 15.01 13.09 -3.77
CA LEU A 94 15.56 11.80 -4.20
C LEU A 94 14.54 11.07 -5.07
N ILE A 95 14.94 10.72 -6.29
CA ILE A 95 14.20 9.82 -7.18
C ILE A 95 14.75 8.40 -6.95
N ALA A 96 13.84 7.47 -6.65
CA ALA A 96 14.15 6.05 -6.47
C ALA A 96 13.32 5.23 -7.45
N VAL A 97 13.98 4.46 -8.31
CA VAL A 97 13.32 3.56 -9.27
C VAL A 97 13.40 2.13 -8.75
N ASN A 98 12.27 1.45 -8.60
CA ASN A 98 12.25 0.09 -8.08
C ASN A 98 12.88 -0.91 -9.08
N PRO A 99 13.98 -1.61 -8.73
CA PRO A 99 14.63 -2.57 -9.63
C PRO A 99 13.87 -3.89 -9.79
N TYR A 100 12.96 -4.24 -8.88
CA TYR A 100 12.32 -5.57 -8.79
C TYR A 100 13.27 -6.76 -8.55
N PHE A 101 14.53 -6.51 -8.22
CA PHE A 101 15.50 -7.51 -7.77
C PHE A 101 16.45 -6.91 -6.73
N ASP A 102 17.12 -7.76 -5.96
CA ASP A 102 18.08 -7.33 -4.95
C ASP A 102 19.42 -6.95 -5.58
N ILE A 103 19.81 -5.68 -5.45
CA ILE A 103 21.12 -5.20 -5.90
C ILE A 103 22.18 -5.57 -4.84
N PRO A 104 23.21 -6.37 -5.19
CA PRO A 104 24.19 -6.85 -4.23
C PRO A 104 24.90 -5.70 -3.50
N LYS A 105 25.07 -5.86 -2.18
CA LYS A 105 25.80 -4.94 -1.28
C LYS A 105 25.23 -3.52 -1.12
N LEU A 106 24.19 -3.14 -1.86
CA LEU A 106 23.62 -1.79 -1.81
C LEU A 106 23.12 -1.41 -0.40
N TYR A 107 22.44 -2.33 0.27
CA TYR A 107 21.90 -2.13 1.63
C TYR A 107 22.69 -2.87 2.72
N SER A 108 24.00 -3.08 2.48
CA SER A 108 24.86 -3.79 3.43
C SER A 108 25.15 -2.96 4.69
N PRO A 109 25.48 -3.60 5.84
CA PRO A 109 25.92 -2.88 7.04
C PRO A 109 27.16 -2.02 6.80
N GLU A 110 28.05 -2.43 5.90
CA GLU A 110 29.22 -1.66 5.48
C GLU A 110 28.80 -0.36 4.78
N THR A 111 27.82 -0.44 3.87
CA THR A 111 27.26 0.75 3.20
C THR A 111 26.58 1.69 4.19
N ILE A 112 25.83 1.16 5.17
CA ILE A 112 25.22 2.01 6.21
C ILE A 112 26.30 2.85 6.92
N LYS A 113 27.41 2.22 7.33
CA LYS A 113 28.53 2.91 7.99
C LYS A 113 29.22 3.92 7.09
N SER A 114 29.34 3.67 5.78
CA SER A 114 30.02 4.59 4.87
C SER A 114 29.28 5.92 4.70
N TYR A 115 27.93 5.89 4.76
CA TYR A 115 27.07 7.07 4.61
C TYR A 115 26.94 7.91 5.89
N GLN A 116 27.35 7.38 7.05
CA GLN A 116 27.21 8.06 8.34
C GLN A 116 27.97 9.39 8.40
N GLY A 117 27.23 10.47 8.66
CA GLY A 117 27.79 11.82 8.85
C GLY A 117 28.34 12.47 7.58
N ARG A 118 28.04 11.93 6.39
CA ARG A 118 28.54 12.48 5.11
C ARG A 118 27.59 13.55 4.58
N SER A 119 28.17 14.63 4.06
CA SER A 119 27.41 15.72 3.43
C SER A 119 26.76 15.25 2.13
N LEU A 120 25.59 15.80 1.80
CA LEU A 120 24.88 15.49 0.57
C LEU A 120 25.77 15.84 -0.65
N GLY A 121 25.82 14.96 -1.65
CA GLY A 121 26.67 15.12 -2.84
C GLY A 121 28.13 14.67 -2.70
N THR A 122 28.59 14.31 -1.49
CA THR A 122 29.94 13.72 -1.31
C THR A 122 30.01 12.24 -1.64
N LEU A 123 28.88 11.55 -1.48
CA LEU A 123 28.69 10.15 -1.86
C LEU A 123 27.55 10.06 -2.90
N PRO A 124 27.51 8.97 -3.67
CA PRO A 124 26.44 8.75 -4.64
C PRO A 124 25.05 8.84 -4.00
N PRO A 125 24.02 9.28 -4.75
CA PRO A 125 22.65 9.37 -4.28
C PRO A 125 22.19 8.05 -3.67
N HIS A 126 21.62 8.12 -2.47
CA HIS A 126 21.13 6.96 -1.75
C HIS A 126 20.07 7.36 -0.73
N VAL A 127 19.14 6.45 -0.42
CA VAL A 127 18.12 6.67 0.63
C VAL A 127 18.76 6.96 2.01
N PHE A 128 19.93 6.37 2.28
CA PHE A 128 20.71 6.60 3.49
C PHE A 128 21.23 8.04 3.59
N ALA A 129 21.59 8.68 2.47
CA ALA A 129 22.00 10.08 2.48
C ALA A 129 20.86 11.02 2.90
N VAL A 130 19.62 10.71 2.52
CA VAL A 130 18.43 11.46 2.93
C VAL A 130 18.16 11.28 4.42
N ALA A 131 18.23 10.04 4.92
CA ALA A 131 18.06 9.73 6.34
C ALA A 131 19.15 10.39 7.21
N ASP A 132 20.41 10.36 6.76
CA ASP A 132 21.53 11.00 7.45
C ASP A 132 21.39 12.51 7.50
N LYS A 133 20.99 13.13 6.38
CA LYS A 133 20.71 14.56 6.32
C LYS A 133 19.61 14.95 7.31
N ALA A 134 18.49 14.22 7.32
CA ALA A 134 17.40 14.47 8.25
C ALA A 134 17.87 14.38 9.72
N TYR A 135 18.65 13.36 10.08
CA TYR A 135 19.18 13.25 11.44
C TYR A 135 20.12 14.42 11.81
N ARG A 136 21.03 14.79 10.91
CA ARG A 136 21.95 15.92 11.14
C ARG A 136 21.21 17.24 11.28
N ASP A 137 20.24 17.49 10.41
CA ASP A 137 19.43 18.72 10.44
C ASP A 137 18.59 18.78 11.72
N MET A 138 17.99 17.66 12.15
CA MET A 138 17.28 17.58 13.42
C MET A 138 18.19 17.99 14.60
N ARG A 139 19.42 17.44 14.64
CA ARG A 139 20.38 17.70 15.71
C ARG A 139 20.87 19.15 15.72
N VAL A 140 21.17 19.71 14.55
CA VAL A 140 21.76 21.07 14.44
C VAL A 140 20.69 22.15 14.57
N LEU A 141 19.54 21.99 13.89
CA LEU A 141 18.47 22.97 13.88
C LEU A 141 17.56 22.87 15.10
N LYS A 142 17.67 21.79 15.89
CA LYS A 142 16.77 21.49 17.03
C LYS A 142 15.29 21.48 16.63
N MET A 143 15.01 20.94 15.44
CA MET A 143 13.67 20.86 14.87
C MET A 143 13.38 19.44 14.39
N SER A 144 12.21 18.91 14.73
CA SER A 144 11.74 17.62 14.22
C SER A 144 11.71 17.61 12.69
N GLN A 145 12.02 16.46 12.10
CA GLN A 145 12.09 16.28 10.64
C GLN A 145 11.03 15.29 10.17
N SER A 146 10.62 15.42 8.92
CA SER A 146 9.74 14.48 8.25
C SER A 146 10.33 14.06 6.90
N ILE A 147 10.21 12.77 6.60
CA ILE A 147 10.59 12.20 5.30
C ILE A 147 9.31 11.75 4.62
N ILE A 148 8.98 12.39 3.50
CA ILE A 148 7.76 12.12 2.75
C ILE A 148 8.11 11.22 1.57
N VAL A 149 7.57 10.01 1.55
CA VAL A 149 7.78 9.03 0.47
C VAL A 149 6.52 8.93 -0.37
N SER A 150 6.54 9.51 -1.56
CA SER A 150 5.42 9.52 -2.51
C SER A 150 5.68 8.59 -3.70
N GLY A 151 4.63 8.27 -4.45
CA GLY A 151 4.70 7.42 -5.64
C GLY A 151 3.53 6.47 -5.78
N GLU A 152 3.40 5.85 -6.95
CA GLU A 152 2.36 4.88 -7.22
C GLU A 152 2.50 3.60 -6.38
N SER A 153 1.44 2.79 -6.33
CA SER A 153 1.45 1.53 -5.60
C SER A 153 2.45 0.57 -6.26
N GLY A 154 3.42 0.05 -5.50
CA GLY A 154 4.49 -0.82 -6.04
C GLY A 154 5.76 -0.07 -6.47
N ALA A 155 5.78 1.27 -6.43
CA ALA A 155 6.96 2.07 -6.76
C ALA A 155 8.11 1.95 -5.73
N GLY A 156 7.95 1.16 -4.66
CA GLY A 156 8.98 0.97 -3.63
C GLY A 156 8.87 1.87 -2.40
N LYS A 157 7.72 2.54 -2.18
CA LYS A 157 7.52 3.39 -0.99
C LYS A 157 7.79 2.66 0.33
N THR A 158 7.16 1.50 0.51
CA THR A 158 7.30 0.67 1.72
C THR A 158 8.74 0.22 1.95
N GLU A 159 9.44 -0.20 0.90
CA GLU A 159 10.83 -0.65 0.99
C GLU A 159 11.78 0.49 1.33
N ASN A 160 11.63 1.66 0.68
CA ASN A 160 12.43 2.84 1.02
C ASN A 160 12.18 3.28 2.47
N THR A 161 10.93 3.23 2.96
CA THR A 161 10.63 3.49 4.37
C THR A 161 11.35 2.49 5.30
N LYS A 162 11.36 1.19 4.98
CA LYS A 162 12.13 0.19 5.75
C LYS A 162 13.63 0.51 5.78
N PHE A 163 14.21 0.92 4.64
CA PHE A 163 15.63 1.29 4.57
C PHE A 163 15.95 2.54 5.39
N VAL A 164 15.08 3.55 5.38
CA VAL A 164 15.23 4.75 6.23
C VAL A 164 15.21 4.35 7.71
N LEU A 165 14.22 3.56 8.13
CA LEU A 165 14.10 3.11 9.52
C LEU A 165 15.34 2.33 9.94
N ARG A 166 15.75 1.33 9.14
CA ARG A 166 16.95 0.52 9.38
C ARG A 166 18.21 1.37 9.51
N TYR A 167 18.37 2.39 8.67
CA TYR A 167 19.53 3.29 8.74
C TYR A 167 19.57 4.06 10.06
N LEU A 168 18.44 4.66 10.47
CA LEU A 168 18.35 5.47 11.68
C LEU A 168 18.56 4.63 12.95
N THR A 169 17.97 3.44 13.02
CA THR A 169 18.16 2.52 14.16
C THR A 169 19.57 1.95 14.22
N THR A 170 20.14 1.54 13.09
CA THR A 170 21.49 0.95 13.06
C THR A 170 22.58 1.99 13.33
N SER A 171 22.43 3.21 12.80
CA SER A 171 23.48 4.25 12.89
C SER A 171 23.42 5.07 14.16
N TYR A 172 22.20 5.31 14.68
CA TYR A 172 21.94 6.24 15.79
C TYR A 172 21.12 5.62 16.93
N GLY A 173 20.79 4.34 16.84
CA GLY A 173 20.15 3.58 17.92
C GLY A 173 21.17 2.99 18.90
N THR A 174 20.70 2.68 20.10
CA THR A 174 21.53 2.18 21.21
C THR A 174 21.40 0.67 21.43
N CYS A 175 21.22 -0.10 20.35
CA CYS A 175 21.04 -1.57 20.38
C CYS A 175 19.62 -2.04 20.81
N GLN A 176 18.57 -1.22 20.61
CA GLN A 176 17.19 -1.63 20.83
C GLN A 176 16.56 -2.18 19.53
N ASP A 177 15.86 -3.31 19.64
CA ASP A 177 15.10 -4.04 18.60
C ASP A 177 13.89 -3.25 18.01
N ILE A 178 13.92 -1.91 18.01
CA ILE A 178 12.80 -1.08 17.58
C ILE A 178 12.56 -1.23 16.07
N ASP A 179 13.61 -1.32 15.25
CA ASP A 179 13.46 -1.62 13.83
C ASP A 179 12.90 -3.01 13.60
N GLU A 180 13.43 -4.02 14.30
CA GLU A 180 12.89 -5.38 14.22
C GLU A 180 11.41 -5.38 14.59
N ARG A 181 11.00 -4.73 15.69
CA ARG A 181 9.58 -4.63 16.08
C ARG A 181 8.71 -3.91 15.05
N ILE A 182 9.19 -2.80 14.46
CA ILE A 182 8.44 -2.09 13.41
C ILE A 182 8.32 -2.95 12.15
N VAL A 183 9.40 -3.67 11.78
CA VAL A 183 9.41 -4.57 10.62
C VAL A 183 8.51 -5.77 10.87
N GLU A 184 8.54 -6.34 12.08
CA GLU A 184 7.72 -7.47 12.51
C GLU A 184 6.24 -7.12 12.65
N ALA A 185 5.88 -5.86 12.88
CA ALA A 185 4.50 -5.40 12.87
C ALA A 185 3.92 -5.25 11.44
N ASN A 186 4.75 -5.24 10.39
CA ASN A 186 4.27 -5.02 9.02
C ASN A 186 3.26 -6.06 8.53
N PRO A 187 3.48 -7.39 8.70
CA PRO A 187 2.48 -8.39 8.29
C PRO A 187 1.09 -8.15 8.88
N LEU A 188 1.03 -7.64 10.12
CA LEU A 188 -0.22 -7.27 10.78
C LEU A 188 -0.86 -6.04 10.11
N LEU A 189 -0.08 -4.97 9.91
CA LEU A 189 -0.56 -3.76 9.24
C LEU A 189 -0.99 -4.02 7.80
N GLU A 190 -0.30 -4.89 7.07
CA GLU A 190 -0.66 -5.29 5.72
C GLU A 190 -1.96 -6.10 5.71
N ALA A 191 -2.19 -6.97 6.70
CA ALA A 191 -3.45 -7.70 6.79
C ALA A 191 -4.65 -6.75 6.95
N PHE A 192 -4.56 -5.78 7.85
CA PHE A 192 -5.68 -4.89 8.17
C PHE A 192 -5.79 -3.65 7.28
N GLY A 193 -4.72 -3.27 6.59
CA GLY A 193 -4.63 -2.00 5.88
C GLY A 193 -4.34 -2.11 4.38
N ASN A 194 -3.93 -3.28 3.87
CA ASN A 194 -3.72 -3.49 2.45
C ASN A 194 -4.87 -4.28 1.82
N ALA A 195 -5.12 -3.99 0.54
CA ALA A 195 -6.13 -4.67 -0.27
C ALA A 195 -5.70 -4.78 -1.73
N LYS A 196 -6.32 -5.72 -2.46
CA LYS A 196 -6.17 -5.84 -3.91
C LYS A 196 -7.01 -4.78 -4.61
N THR A 197 -6.35 -4.00 -5.46
CA THR A 197 -6.98 -3.09 -6.41
C THR A 197 -6.79 -3.62 -7.84
N VAL A 198 -7.36 -2.95 -8.84
CA VAL A 198 -7.15 -3.30 -10.25
C VAL A 198 -5.68 -3.17 -10.67
N ARG A 199 -4.95 -2.17 -10.15
CA ARG A 199 -3.57 -1.87 -10.56
C ARG A 199 -2.50 -2.54 -9.70
N ASN A 200 -2.82 -2.89 -8.46
CA ASN A 200 -1.85 -3.45 -7.53
C ASN A 200 -2.53 -4.43 -6.56
N ASN A 201 -1.94 -5.61 -6.44
CA ASN A 201 -2.40 -6.70 -5.60
C ASN A 201 -2.23 -6.47 -4.09
N ASN A 202 -1.22 -5.69 -3.66
CA ASN A 202 -0.89 -5.39 -2.26
C ASN A 202 -0.90 -3.87 -1.99
N SER A 203 -2.01 -3.19 -2.26
CA SER A 203 -2.10 -1.72 -2.16
C SER A 203 -2.48 -1.28 -0.74
N SER A 204 -1.66 -0.43 -0.10
CA SER A 204 -2.02 0.20 1.18
C SER A 204 -3.15 1.20 1.02
N ARG A 205 -4.22 1.03 1.81
CA ARG A 205 -5.45 1.85 1.77
C ARG A 205 -5.62 2.71 3.02
N PHE A 206 -4.51 2.99 3.68
CA PHE A 206 -4.38 3.92 4.80
C PHE A 206 -3.02 4.64 4.68
N GLY A 207 -2.96 5.87 5.18
CA GLY A 207 -1.71 6.57 5.41
C GLY A 207 -1.02 6.01 6.65
N LYS A 208 0.23 5.58 6.50
CA LYS A 208 1.08 5.13 7.60
C LYS A 208 2.13 6.20 7.88
N PHE A 209 2.11 6.76 9.08
CA PHE A 209 3.10 7.72 9.54
C PHE A 209 3.89 7.09 10.69
N VAL A 210 5.16 6.77 10.44
CA VAL A 210 6.05 6.16 11.43
C VAL A 210 6.97 7.24 11.98
N GLU A 211 6.85 7.49 13.27
CA GLU A 211 7.64 8.45 14.01
C GLU A 211 8.75 7.70 14.75
N ILE A 212 9.99 8.19 14.65
CA ILE A 212 11.10 7.74 15.49
C ILE A 212 11.39 8.88 16.46
N HIS A 213 11.33 8.59 17.75
CA HIS A 213 11.56 9.57 18.80
C HIS A 213 13.02 9.56 19.23
N PHE A 214 13.60 10.76 19.29
CA PHE A 214 14.95 11.00 19.78
C PHE A 214 14.90 11.80 21.08
N ASN A 215 15.76 11.46 22.04
CA ASN A 215 15.92 12.26 23.25
C ASN A 215 16.86 13.47 23.02
N GLU A 216 17.06 14.28 24.05
CA GLU A 216 17.98 15.43 24.03
C GLU A 216 19.44 15.05 23.72
N LYS A 217 19.82 13.79 23.97
CA LYS A 217 21.14 13.23 23.62
C LYS A 217 21.22 12.73 22.17
N ASN A 218 20.17 12.95 21.37
CA ASN A 218 20.01 12.49 19.98
C ASN A 218 20.10 10.96 19.82
N ALA A 219 19.74 10.22 20.86
CA ALA A 219 19.61 8.77 20.80
C ALA A 219 18.16 8.38 20.57
N VAL A 220 17.94 7.32 19.79
CA VAL A 220 16.60 6.73 19.60
C VAL A 220 16.09 6.21 20.95
N VAL A 221 14.88 6.62 21.34
CA VAL A 221 14.22 6.18 22.59
C VAL A 221 12.92 5.41 22.37
N GLY A 222 12.38 5.45 21.15
CA GLY A 222 11.13 4.79 20.83
C GLY A 222 10.66 5.13 19.43
N GLY A 223 9.51 4.58 19.06
CA GLY A 223 8.79 4.94 17.85
C GLY A 223 7.29 4.86 18.04
N PHE A 224 6.55 5.55 17.20
CA PHE A 224 5.09 5.57 17.20
C PHE A 224 4.58 5.39 15.76
N VAL A 225 3.52 4.62 15.59
CA VAL A 225 2.90 4.42 14.27
C VAL A 225 1.51 5.05 14.30
N SER A 226 1.41 6.21 13.67
CA SER A 226 0.17 6.91 13.41
C SER A 226 -0.46 6.38 12.11
N HIS A 227 -1.78 6.21 12.10
CA HIS A 227 -2.53 5.77 10.92
C HIS A 227 -3.64 6.78 10.60
N TYR A 228 -3.87 7.03 9.32
CA TYR A 228 -4.86 8.01 8.86
C TYR A 228 -5.60 7.53 7.61
N LEU A 229 -6.83 8.00 7.42
CA LEU A 229 -7.60 7.87 6.17
C LEU A 229 -7.74 6.42 5.64
N LEU A 230 -8.25 5.51 6.49
CA LEU A 230 -8.65 4.18 6.03
C LEU A 230 -9.83 4.29 5.05
N GLU A 231 -9.75 3.57 3.92
CA GLU A 231 -10.86 3.48 2.96
C GLU A 231 -12.03 2.68 3.54
N LYS A 232 -12.97 3.39 4.20
CA LYS A 232 -14.12 2.79 4.90
C LYS A 232 -15.11 2.10 3.96
N SER A 233 -15.34 2.64 2.77
CA SER A 233 -16.27 2.07 1.78
C SER A 233 -15.91 0.64 1.39
N ARG A 234 -14.61 0.35 1.29
CA ARG A 234 -14.07 -0.97 0.92
C ARG A 234 -14.47 -2.08 1.90
N ILE A 235 -14.79 -1.75 3.15
CA ILE A 235 -15.21 -2.74 4.15
C ILE A 235 -16.52 -3.41 3.72
N CYS A 236 -17.46 -2.64 3.14
CA CYS A 236 -18.81 -3.13 2.83
C CYS A 236 -19.04 -3.40 1.33
N MET A 237 -18.23 -2.80 0.45
CA MET A 237 -18.44 -2.90 -1.00
C MET A 237 -17.13 -2.77 -1.77
N GLN A 238 -16.97 -3.61 -2.80
CA GLN A 238 -15.82 -3.61 -3.71
C GLN A 238 -16.30 -3.82 -5.15
N SER A 239 -15.47 -3.43 -6.11
CA SER A 239 -15.68 -3.78 -7.52
C SER A 239 -15.29 -5.24 -7.80
N ALA A 240 -15.82 -5.83 -8.87
CA ALA A 240 -15.69 -7.26 -9.18
C ALA A 240 -14.24 -7.79 -9.19
N GLU A 241 -13.28 -7.01 -9.68
CA GLU A 241 -11.85 -7.40 -9.74
C GLU A 241 -11.04 -6.99 -8.50
N GLU A 242 -11.67 -6.31 -7.54
CA GLU A 242 -11.04 -5.86 -6.31
C GLU A 242 -11.38 -6.77 -5.13
N ARG A 243 -10.59 -6.66 -4.06
CA ARG A 243 -10.87 -7.37 -2.81
C ARG A 243 -11.13 -6.40 -1.66
N ASN A 244 -11.73 -6.93 -0.61
CA ASN A 244 -11.69 -6.33 0.71
C ASN A 244 -10.25 -6.40 1.28
N TYR A 245 -10.04 -5.92 2.51
CA TYR A 245 -8.75 -6.02 3.20
C TYR A 245 -8.27 -7.47 3.33
N HIS A 246 -6.95 -7.66 3.24
CA HIS A 246 -6.36 -9.00 3.20
C HIS A 246 -6.70 -9.85 4.42
N ILE A 247 -6.92 -9.26 5.60
CA ILE A 247 -7.26 -9.98 6.83
C ILE A 247 -8.47 -10.90 6.65
N PHE A 248 -9.50 -10.47 5.91
CA PHE A 248 -10.69 -11.30 5.70
C PHE A 248 -10.36 -12.59 4.93
N TYR A 249 -9.50 -12.49 3.90
CA TYR A 249 -9.10 -13.62 3.07
C TYR A 249 -8.05 -14.50 3.78
N ARG A 250 -7.06 -13.89 4.42
CA ARG A 250 -6.04 -14.56 5.23
C ARG A 250 -6.68 -15.38 6.35
N LEU A 251 -7.68 -14.83 7.04
CA LEU A 251 -8.42 -15.53 8.08
C LEU A 251 -9.26 -16.68 7.52
N CYS A 252 -10.00 -16.48 6.41
CA CYS A 252 -10.78 -17.56 5.80
C CYS A 252 -9.92 -18.72 5.28
N ALA A 253 -8.75 -18.42 4.69
CA ALA A 253 -7.82 -19.41 4.17
C ALA A 253 -7.01 -20.13 5.24
N GLY A 254 -6.50 -19.39 6.24
CA GLY A 254 -5.49 -19.88 7.18
C GLY A 254 -5.99 -20.30 8.57
N ALA A 255 -7.22 -19.96 8.95
CA ALA A 255 -7.76 -20.38 10.24
C ALA A 255 -7.86 -21.92 10.35
N SER A 256 -7.40 -22.49 11.46
CA SER A 256 -7.59 -23.91 11.76
C SER A 256 -9.08 -24.27 11.81
N GLU A 257 -9.43 -25.55 11.72
CA GLU A 257 -10.83 -25.99 11.80
C GLU A 257 -11.46 -25.63 13.16
N ASP A 258 -10.71 -25.70 14.26
CA ASP A 258 -11.19 -25.29 15.58
C ASP A 258 -11.55 -23.79 15.61
N VAL A 259 -10.66 -22.94 15.09
CA VAL A 259 -10.89 -21.49 15.01
C VAL A 259 -12.02 -21.17 14.03
N ARG A 260 -12.11 -21.86 12.90
CA ARG A 260 -13.21 -21.72 11.93
C ARG A 260 -14.55 -22.02 12.58
N ASN A 261 -14.66 -23.12 13.32
CA ASN A 261 -15.90 -23.52 13.97
C ASN A 261 -16.30 -22.51 15.06
N MET A 262 -15.33 -22.05 15.87
CA MET A 262 -15.56 -21.03 16.90
C MET A 262 -15.96 -19.68 16.33
N LEU A 263 -15.47 -19.33 15.14
CA LEU A 263 -15.76 -18.05 14.49
C LEU A 263 -16.91 -18.14 13.47
N HIS A 264 -17.54 -19.31 13.31
CA HIS A 264 -18.55 -19.59 12.28
C HIS A 264 -18.12 -19.16 10.87
N LEU A 265 -16.85 -19.38 10.52
CA LEU A 265 -16.30 -19.01 9.21
C LEU A 265 -16.75 -19.98 8.13
N ASN A 266 -16.91 -19.45 6.91
CA ASN A 266 -17.27 -20.21 5.71
C ASN A 266 -16.42 -19.74 4.52
N SER A 267 -16.66 -20.27 3.31
CA SER A 267 -16.01 -19.77 2.10
C SER A 267 -16.45 -18.33 1.79
N PRO A 268 -15.58 -17.49 1.18
CA PRO A 268 -15.83 -16.05 1.05
C PRO A 268 -17.12 -15.66 0.30
N ASP A 269 -17.62 -16.52 -0.58
CA ASP A 269 -18.88 -16.32 -1.31
C ASP A 269 -20.12 -16.25 -0.40
N ASN A 270 -20.05 -16.84 0.80
CA ASN A 270 -21.13 -16.79 1.79
C ASN A 270 -21.24 -15.44 2.52
N PHE A 271 -20.28 -14.53 2.34
CA PHE A 271 -20.27 -13.24 3.02
C PHE A 271 -20.52 -12.09 2.05
N ARG A 272 -21.56 -11.30 2.28
CA ARG A 272 -21.93 -10.14 1.45
C ARG A 272 -20.79 -9.13 1.28
N TYR A 273 -19.99 -8.95 2.33
CA TYR A 273 -18.86 -8.03 2.32
C TYR A 273 -17.63 -8.55 1.55
N LEU A 274 -17.69 -9.77 1.01
CA LEU A 274 -16.62 -10.37 0.19
C LEU A 274 -17.12 -10.79 -1.21
N ASN A 275 -18.35 -11.30 -1.32
CA ASN A 275 -18.89 -11.90 -2.56
C ASN A 275 -19.27 -10.91 -3.68
N ARG A 276 -19.17 -9.61 -3.41
CA ARG A 276 -19.34 -8.55 -4.43
C ARG A 276 -18.06 -8.26 -5.21
N GLY A 277 -16.91 -8.57 -4.61
CA GLY A 277 -15.60 -8.48 -5.24
C GLY A 277 -15.07 -9.86 -5.62
N CYS A 278 -13.76 -9.94 -5.81
CA CYS A 278 -13.06 -11.18 -6.09
C CYS A 278 -12.94 -12.01 -4.81
N THR A 279 -13.41 -13.26 -4.85
CA THR A 279 -13.38 -14.18 -3.70
C THR A 279 -12.14 -15.07 -3.64
N ARG A 280 -11.28 -14.99 -4.66
CA ARG A 280 -10.12 -15.88 -4.84
C ARG A 280 -8.98 -15.52 -3.88
N TYR A 281 -8.24 -16.54 -3.46
CA TYR A 281 -7.02 -16.38 -2.66
C TYR A 281 -5.78 -16.21 -3.55
N PHE A 282 -4.80 -15.44 -3.07
CA PHE A 282 -3.42 -15.53 -3.56
C PHE A 282 -2.78 -16.79 -3.00
N ALA A 283 -2.23 -17.65 -3.84
CA ALA A 283 -1.51 -18.84 -3.40
C ALA A 283 -0.51 -19.32 -4.46
N ASN A 284 0.60 -19.89 -4.00
CA ASN A 284 1.51 -20.65 -4.84
C ASN A 284 1.01 -22.11 -5.00
N LYS A 285 1.73 -22.93 -5.80
CA LYS A 285 1.33 -24.33 -6.07
C LYS A 285 1.23 -25.22 -4.83
N ASP A 286 2.00 -24.92 -3.79
CA ASP A 286 2.03 -25.71 -2.56
C ASP A 286 0.97 -25.24 -1.58
N SER A 287 0.84 -23.91 -1.39
CA SER A 287 -0.21 -23.31 -0.55
C SER A 287 -1.62 -23.59 -1.08
N ASP A 288 -1.83 -23.60 -2.40
CA ASP A 288 -3.14 -23.94 -2.99
C ASP A 288 -3.59 -25.38 -2.68
N LYS A 289 -2.64 -26.32 -2.53
CA LYS A 289 -2.95 -27.69 -2.10
C LYS A 289 -3.27 -27.80 -0.61
N GLN A 290 -2.72 -26.89 0.20
CA GLN A 290 -2.93 -26.86 1.65
C GLN A 290 -4.24 -26.18 2.05
N ILE A 291 -4.76 -25.25 1.24
CA ILE A 291 -6.06 -24.63 1.46
C ILE A 291 -7.16 -25.69 1.33
N MET A 292 -7.89 -25.92 2.43
CA MET A 292 -8.95 -26.91 2.51
C MET A 292 -10.12 -26.59 1.56
N GLN A 293 -10.78 -27.64 1.05
CA GLN A 293 -11.84 -27.52 0.05
C GLN A 293 -13.07 -26.75 0.58
N ASN A 294 -13.34 -26.81 1.88
CA ASN A 294 -14.42 -26.07 2.56
C ASN A 294 -14.15 -24.56 2.70
N ARG A 295 -13.00 -24.06 2.21
CA ARG A 295 -12.61 -22.63 2.20
C ARG A 295 -12.68 -22.00 0.82
N LYS A 296 -12.67 -22.81 -0.24
CA LYS A 296 -12.64 -22.37 -1.64
C LYS A 296 -14.04 -22.00 -2.10
N SER A 297 -14.16 -20.88 -2.80
CA SER A 297 -15.45 -20.43 -3.31
C SER A 297 -15.79 -21.16 -4.62
N PRO A 298 -17.07 -21.18 -5.06
CA PRO A 298 -17.42 -21.68 -6.39
C PRO A 298 -16.73 -20.90 -7.51
N GLU A 299 -16.38 -19.62 -7.28
CA GLU A 299 -15.61 -18.80 -8.23
C GLU A 299 -14.22 -19.39 -8.49
N ASP A 300 -13.57 -19.97 -7.48
CA ASP A 300 -12.29 -20.70 -7.61
C ASP A 300 -12.43 -21.94 -8.54
N HIS A 301 -13.65 -22.45 -8.72
CA HIS A 301 -13.93 -23.64 -9.54
C HIS A 301 -14.60 -23.32 -10.87
N LYS A 302 -15.13 -22.11 -11.07
CA LYS A 302 -16.19 -21.84 -12.07
C LYS A 302 -15.80 -21.98 -13.53
N HIS A 303 -14.53 -22.19 -13.88
CA HIS A 303 -14.10 -22.24 -15.29
C HIS A 303 -12.95 -23.22 -15.61
N GLY A 304 -12.63 -24.22 -14.78
CA GLY A 304 -11.57 -25.22 -15.09
C GLY A 304 -10.18 -24.65 -15.43
N LYS A 305 -9.98 -23.33 -15.29
CA LYS A 305 -8.80 -22.55 -15.71
C LYS A 305 -8.47 -21.39 -14.78
N VAL A 306 -9.30 -21.08 -13.77
CA VAL A 306 -9.11 -19.90 -12.91
C VAL A 306 -8.97 -20.33 -11.45
N GLY A 307 -7.82 -20.94 -11.12
CA GLY A 307 -7.45 -21.31 -9.74
C GLY A 307 -7.01 -20.10 -8.91
N ALA A 308 -6.13 -20.30 -7.92
CA ALA A 308 -5.60 -19.22 -7.09
C ALA A 308 -5.05 -18.03 -7.89
N LEU A 309 -5.17 -16.82 -7.34
CA LEU A 309 -4.50 -15.63 -7.85
C LEU A 309 -2.98 -15.83 -7.73
N LYS A 310 -2.25 -15.44 -8.77
CA LYS A 310 -0.79 -15.57 -8.82
C LYS A 310 -0.16 -14.23 -8.53
N ASP A 311 0.71 -14.21 -7.53
CA ASP A 311 1.57 -13.09 -7.20
C ASP A 311 2.90 -13.62 -6.64
N PRO A 312 4.05 -13.04 -6.97
CA PRO A 312 5.34 -13.50 -6.44
C PRO A 312 5.50 -13.28 -4.92
N LEU A 313 4.79 -12.31 -4.34
CA LEU A 313 4.95 -11.89 -2.96
C LEU A 313 3.78 -12.30 -2.07
N LEU A 314 2.56 -12.25 -2.60
CA LEU A 314 1.35 -12.56 -1.82
C LEU A 314 1.03 -14.05 -1.79
N ASP A 315 0.68 -14.52 -0.60
CA ASP A 315 0.17 -15.87 -0.34
C ASP A 315 -0.75 -15.79 0.88
N ASP A 316 -2.08 -15.83 0.71
CA ASP A 316 -3.00 -15.55 1.81
C ASP A 316 -2.87 -16.57 2.96
N LEU A 317 -2.59 -17.84 2.66
CA LEU A 317 -2.33 -18.88 3.68
C LEU A 317 -0.97 -18.66 4.34
N GLY A 318 0.08 -18.47 3.54
CA GLY A 318 1.44 -18.24 4.03
C GLY A 318 1.55 -16.95 4.86
N ASP A 319 0.87 -15.89 4.42
CA ASP A 319 0.80 -14.59 5.08
C ASP A 319 -0.02 -14.64 6.36
N PHE A 320 -1.07 -15.46 6.44
CA PHE A 320 -1.77 -15.68 7.70
C PHE A 320 -0.83 -16.27 8.76
N ASN A 321 -0.05 -17.28 8.38
CA ASN A 321 0.94 -17.88 9.29
C ASN A 321 2.02 -16.87 9.69
N ARG A 322 2.54 -16.08 8.74
CA ARG A 322 3.48 -14.99 9.04
C ARG A 322 2.89 -13.95 9.98
N MET A 323 1.61 -13.58 9.80
CA MET A 323 0.89 -12.65 10.65
C MET A 323 0.72 -13.19 12.07
N VAL A 324 0.37 -14.47 12.24
CA VAL A 324 0.25 -15.10 13.57
C VAL A 324 1.60 -15.12 14.29
N VAL A 325 2.69 -15.42 13.58
CA VAL A 325 4.05 -15.33 14.13
C VAL A 325 4.39 -13.90 14.53
N ALA A 326 4.08 -12.92 13.67
CA ALA A 326 4.27 -11.50 13.95
C ALA A 326 3.51 -11.05 15.21
N MET A 327 2.24 -11.43 15.37
CA MET A 327 1.42 -11.14 16.56
C MET A 327 2.12 -11.60 17.85
N LYS A 328 2.64 -12.83 17.87
CA LYS A 328 3.37 -13.36 19.01
C LYS A 328 4.64 -12.56 19.33
N LYS A 329 5.37 -12.14 18.29
CA LYS A 329 6.62 -11.37 18.46
C LYS A 329 6.39 -9.95 18.98
N ILE A 330 5.31 -9.29 18.55
CA ILE A 330 4.94 -7.97 19.05
C ILE A 330 4.28 -8.01 20.44
N GLY A 331 4.08 -9.22 20.99
CA GLY A 331 3.60 -9.42 22.36
C GLY A 331 2.10 -9.62 22.51
N LEU A 332 1.36 -9.90 21.43
CA LEU A 332 -0.05 -10.28 21.53
C LEU A 332 -0.17 -11.73 22.00
N ASP A 333 -0.96 -11.94 23.04
CA ASP A 333 -1.26 -13.28 23.52
C ASP A 333 -2.33 -13.99 22.68
N ASP A 334 -2.53 -15.29 22.94
CA ASP A 334 -3.49 -16.09 22.16
C ASP A 334 -4.96 -15.64 22.38
N THR A 335 -5.27 -15.03 23.54
CA THR A 335 -6.60 -14.51 23.86
C THR A 335 -6.87 -13.24 23.08
N GLU A 336 -5.92 -12.29 23.07
CA GLU A 336 -6.00 -11.06 22.28
C GLU A 336 -6.09 -11.35 20.78
N LYS A 337 -5.27 -12.29 20.29
CA LYS A 337 -5.32 -12.77 18.92
C LYS A 337 -6.70 -13.31 18.55
N LEU A 338 -7.28 -14.16 19.40
CA LEU A 338 -8.62 -14.70 19.17
C LEU A 338 -9.69 -13.60 19.19
N ASN A 339 -9.60 -12.65 20.13
CA ASN A 339 -10.51 -11.50 20.21
C ASN A 339 -10.45 -10.64 18.94
N LEU A 340 -9.27 -10.42 18.36
CA LEU A 340 -9.14 -9.74 17.06
C LEU A 340 -9.88 -10.50 15.96
N PHE A 341 -9.70 -11.83 15.89
CA PHE A 341 -10.40 -12.65 14.89
C PHE A 341 -11.91 -12.71 15.11
N ARG A 342 -12.38 -12.68 16.37
CA ARG A 342 -13.81 -12.57 16.71
C ARG A 342 -14.43 -11.31 16.13
N VAL A 343 -13.78 -10.16 16.31
CA VAL A 343 -14.27 -8.88 15.74
C VAL A 343 -14.31 -8.94 14.22
N VAL A 344 -13.26 -9.46 13.57
CA VAL A 344 -13.21 -9.61 12.11
C VAL A 344 -14.36 -10.50 11.60
N SER A 345 -14.60 -11.64 12.25
CA SER A 345 -15.70 -12.54 11.87
C SER A 345 -17.08 -11.92 12.16
N GLY A 346 -17.24 -11.22 13.28
CA GLY A 346 -18.48 -10.50 13.61
C GLY A 346 -18.85 -9.48 12.52
N VAL A 347 -17.87 -8.76 11.97
CA VAL A 347 -18.09 -7.84 10.83
C VAL A 347 -18.55 -8.58 9.57
N LEU A 348 -18.03 -9.78 9.29
CA LEU A 348 -18.47 -10.58 8.15
C LEU A 348 -19.93 -11.02 8.29
N HIS A 349 -20.33 -11.51 9.48
CA HIS A 349 -21.71 -11.91 9.75
C HIS A 349 -22.68 -10.72 9.77
N LEU A 350 -22.25 -9.57 10.28
CA LEU A 350 -23.05 -8.34 10.23
C LEU A 350 -23.49 -7.98 8.81
N GLY A 351 -22.61 -8.16 7.81
CA GLY A 351 -22.92 -7.90 6.41
C GLY A 351 -24.00 -8.81 5.82
N ASN A 352 -24.25 -9.96 6.41
CA ASN A 352 -25.24 -10.94 5.95
C ASN A 352 -26.64 -10.71 6.54
N ILE A 353 -26.80 -9.71 7.40
CA ILE A 353 -28.11 -9.34 7.95
C ILE A 353 -28.90 -8.56 6.89
N ASP A 354 -30.10 -9.05 6.61
CA ASP A 354 -31.02 -8.51 5.60
C ASP A 354 -32.31 -8.00 6.22
N PHE A 355 -32.85 -6.97 5.57
CA PHE A 355 -34.06 -6.28 5.99
C PHE A 355 -35.17 -6.44 4.96
N GLU A 356 -36.41 -6.42 5.42
CA GLU A 356 -37.62 -6.35 4.59
C GLU A 356 -38.59 -5.30 5.16
N GLU A 357 -39.46 -4.77 4.30
CA GLU A 357 -40.45 -3.76 4.69
C GLU A 357 -41.56 -4.38 5.54
N THR A 358 -42.02 -3.66 6.56
CA THR A 358 -43.05 -4.14 7.51
C THR A 358 -44.47 -4.16 6.95
N GLY A 359 -44.69 -3.74 5.69
CA GLY A 359 -46.02 -3.72 5.04
C GLY A 359 -47.07 -2.83 5.74
N SER A 360 -46.69 -2.10 6.80
CA SER A 360 -47.56 -1.27 7.63
C SER A 360 -47.47 0.21 7.24
N THR A 361 -48.54 0.96 7.49
CA THR A 361 -48.62 2.42 7.23
C THR A 361 -47.71 3.27 8.12
N SER A 362 -47.13 2.69 9.17
CA SER A 362 -46.23 3.36 10.12
C SER A 362 -44.80 3.53 9.60
N GLY A 363 -44.47 2.93 8.44
CA GLY A 363 -43.08 2.84 7.96
C GLY A 363 -42.21 1.94 8.85
N GLY A 364 -41.05 1.54 8.34
CA GLY A 364 -40.07 0.74 9.08
C GLY A 364 -39.59 -0.49 8.31
N CYS A 365 -38.74 -1.28 8.97
CA CYS A 365 -38.25 -2.54 8.45
C CYS A 365 -38.16 -3.59 9.57
N ILE A 366 -38.19 -4.85 9.18
CA ILE A 366 -37.88 -6.00 10.02
C ILE A 366 -36.72 -6.79 9.42
N LEU A 367 -36.10 -7.63 10.23
CA LEU A 367 -35.10 -8.58 9.76
C LEU A 367 -35.79 -9.71 9.00
N LYS A 368 -35.22 -10.12 7.85
CA LYS A 368 -35.72 -11.30 7.13
C LYS A 368 -35.55 -12.56 7.97
N ASN A 369 -36.53 -13.47 7.92
CA ASN A 369 -36.47 -14.75 8.65
C ASN A 369 -35.20 -15.59 8.36
N GLN A 370 -34.65 -15.49 7.15
CA GLN A 370 -33.43 -16.20 6.75
C GLN A 370 -32.16 -15.72 7.48
N THR A 371 -32.24 -14.59 8.20
CA THR A 371 -31.09 -13.95 8.87
C THR A 371 -30.98 -14.30 10.35
N SER A 372 -31.93 -15.06 10.91
CA SER A 372 -31.96 -15.38 12.35
C SER A 372 -30.67 -16.03 12.85
N GLN A 373 -30.13 -17.01 12.11
CA GLN A 373 -28.87 -17.67 12.47
C GLN A 373 -27.67 -16.72 12.38
N THR A 374 -27.63 -15.90 11.34
CA THR A 374 -26.57 -14.90 11.14
C THR A 374 -26.59 -13.85 12.26
N LEU A 375 -27.79 -13.43 12.70
CA LEU A 375 -27.95 -12.49 13.80
C LEU A 375 -27.43 -13.09 15.11
N GLU A 376 -27.71 -14.37 15.38
CA GLU A 376 -27.17 -15.10 16.54
C GLU A 376 -25.63 -15.12 16.52
N TYR A 377 -25.03 -15.55 15.41
CA TYR A 377 -23.57 -15.57 15.26
C TYR A 377 -22.95 -14.18 15.42
N CYS A 378 -23.55 -13.16 14.79
CA CYS A 378 -23.07 -11.79 14.90
C CYS A 378 -23.14 -11.26 16.35
N ALA A 379 -24.24 -11.54 17.06
CA ALA A 379 -24.44 -11.12 18.45
C ALA A 379 -23.43 -11.81 19.39
N GLU A 380 -23.24 -13.13 19.24
CA GLU A 380 -22.27 -13.90 20.03
C GLU A 380 -20.81 -13.41 19.83
N LEU A 381 -20.42 -13.20 18.57
CA LEU A 381 -19.05 -12.80 18.23
C LEU A 381 -18.72 -11.38 18.73
N LEU A 382 -19.67 -10.46 18.69
CA LEU A 382 -19.53 -9.08 19.13
C LEU A 382 -19.88 -8.85 20.61
N GLY A 383 -20.36 -9.88 21.32
CA GLY A 383 -20.71 -9.81 22.74
C GLY A 383 -21.96 -8.96 23.01
N LEU A 384 -22.97 -9.08 22.15
CA LEU A 384 -24.24 -8.36 22.24
C LEU A 384 -25.41 -9.31 22.53
N ASP A 385 -26.48 -8.80 23.13
CA ASP A 385 -27.76 -9.50 23.21
C ASP A 385 -28.46 -9.46 21.83
N GLN A 386 -29.09 -10.58 21.45
CA GLN A 386 -29.69 -10.73 20.12
C GLN A 386 -30.91 -9.80 19.93
N ASP A 387 -31.74 -9.63 20.95
CA ASP A 387 -32.94 -8.80 20.88
C ASP A 387 -32.56 -7.32 20.91
N ASP A 388 -31.57 -6.93 21.72
CA ASP A 388 -31.04 -5.57 21.73
C ASP A 388 -30.40 -5.20 20.38
N LEU A 389 -29.63 -6.11 19.76
CA LEU A 389 -29.07 -5.91 18.43
C LEU A 389 -30.18 -5.75 17.38
N ARG A 390 -31.21 -6.61 17.42
CA ARG A 390 -32.36 -6.52 16.50
C ARG A 390 -33.04 -5.16 16.61
N VAL A 391 -33.39 -4.74 17.83
CA VAL A 391 -34.05 -3.44 18.07
C VAL A 391 -33.16 -2.30 17.58
N SER A 392 -31.86 -2.35 17.84
CA SER A 392 -30.92 -1.29 17.44
C SER A 392 -30.77 -1.15 15.92
N LEU A 393 -30.96 -2.22 15.15
CA LEU A 393 -30.86 -2.22 13.69
C LEU A 393 -32.15 -1.77 12.99
N THR A 394 -33.32 -1.91 13.63
CA THR A 394 -34.62 -1.62 13.02
C THR A 394 -35.29 -0.36 13.57
N THR A 395 -34.82 0.19 14.68
CA THR A 395 -35.44 1.31 15.37
C THR A 395 -34.49 2.50 15.51
N ARG A 396 -35.06 3.71 15.59
CA ARG A 396 -34.29 4.95 15.83
C ARG A 396 -34.78 5.54 17.14
N VAL A 397 -34.00 5.32 18.20
CA VAL A 397 -34.32 5.87 19.52
C VAL A 397 -34.19 7.40 19.51
N MET A 398 -35.24 8.10 19.93
CA MET A 398 -35.28 9.55 20.08
C MET A 398 -35.69 9.97 21.49
N LEU A 399 -35.06 11.03 21.99
CA LEU A 399 -35.44 11.69 23.24
C LEU A 399 -36.24 12.96 22.90
N THR A 400 -37.45 13.08 23.43
CA THR A 400 -38.34 14.22 23.19
C THR A 400 -38.06 15.44 24.06
N THR A 401 -36.91 15.50 24.75
CA THR A 401 -36.60 16.55 25.72
C THR A 401 -36.12 17.84 25.06
N ALA A 402 -37.00 18.46 24.28
CA ALA A 402 -36.92 19.88 23.93
C ALA A 402 -38.00 20.63 24.70
N GLY A 403 -37.78 20.88 26.01
CA GLY A 403 -38.49 21.96 26.73
C GLY A 403 -39.45 21.61 27.87
N GLY A 404 -39.42 20.44 28.52
CA GLY A 404 -40.26 20.16 29.70
C GLY A 404 -39.79 18.98 30.56
N ALA A 405 -40.10 19.02 31.87
CA ALA A 405 -39.54 18.18 32.93
C ALA A 405 -39.88 16.66 32.88
N LYS A 406 -40.48 16.16 31.80
CA LYS A 406 -40.75 14.73 31.57
C LYS A 406 -40.54 14.40 30.10
N GLY A 407 -39.39 13.79 29.78
CA GLY A 407 -39.14 13.18 28.47
C GLY A 407 -39.38 11.68 28.53
N THR A 408 -39.96 11.10 27.47
CA THR A 408 -40.12 9.65 27.29
C THR A 408 -39.20 9.21 26.16
N VAL A 409 -38.54 8.06 26.32
CA VAL A 409 -37.76 7.43 25.25
C VAL A 409 -38.74 6.85 24.24
N ILE A 410 -38.73 7.36 23.00
CA ILE A 410 -39.48 6.78 21.90
C ILE A 410 -38.51 5.86 21.15
N LYS A 411 -38.86 4.57 21.07
CA LYS A 411 -38.10 3.56 20.30
C LYS A 411 -38.72 3.41 18.93
#